data_AF-A0A350D476-F1
#
_entry.id   AF-A0A350D476-F1
#
_cell.length_a   1.000
_cell.length_b   1.000
_cell.length_c   1.000
_cell.angle_alpha   90.00
_cell.angle_beta   90.00
_cell.angle_gamma   90.00
#
_symmetry.space_group_name_H-M   'P 1'
#
loop_
_entity.id
_entity.type
_entity.pdbx_description
1 polymer ?
#
loop_
_entity_poly.entity_id
_entity_poly.type
_entity_poly.pdbx_seq_one_letter_code
_entity_poly.pdbx_strand_id
1 'polypeptide(L)'
;MQGKRSRRVSLLMILSVGLIFSLAGNLEAQSDVYFGHPLGSTNILGIYSPLASAAGETILSFPGPYTAFLNPATMTLTTGFNLAISTRWSHAFSKNNYNYDNELASYKRTTFYPEFVGVMAANGKWRIALGYSLPEEYNRPKIFNYNNFDEQDGKLQNFGLSVARQITNKVSIGLSAAYRTGEINHARYYDSYQENRYWDVDIHSFVFDFGLIWEVNQTVTLGLSIRPPYEMTVKYYSYEELLETGDIIYPIRIKGSYKFPVVLTASSRIKVLDNLNFFSDVSYWNWPSSESSYFFEYLNDIYRIGSGIDVVKFSAGADYALKLKSNVENNLHILAGYIHDPQGNRPTNDYLAFGLGLELKKFQIGASARLPLAAVDEHGLIYSSRFQFGIGLTL
;
A
#
# COMPACT_ATOMS: atom_id res chain seq x y z
N MET A 1 1.37 37.05 24.92
CA MET A 1 0.26 36.07 24.69
C MET A 1 0.53 35.04 23.58
N GLN A 2 1.63 35.09 22.81
CA GLN A 2 1.93 34.14 21.71
C GLN A 2 2.40 32.74 22.16
N GLY A 3 3.03 32.58 23.33
CA GLY A 3 3.58 31.28 23.78
C GLY A 3 2.57 30.24 24.29
N LYS A 4 1.33 30.65 24.64
CA LYS A 4 0.29 29.72 25.12
C LYS A 4 -0.46 29.01 23.98
N ARG A 5 -0.50 29.60 22.77
CA ARG A 5 -1.17 28.99 21.60
C ARG A 5 -0.32 27.91 20.93
N SER A 6 1.00 28.11 20.78
CA SER A 6 1.86 27.06 20.18
C SER A 6 1.94 25.81 21.06
N ARG A 7 2.03 25.97 22.39
CA ARG A 7 2.00 24.83 23.33
C ARG A 7 0.73 23.99 23.25
N ARG A 8 -0.44 24.60 23.00
CA ARG A 8 -1.71 23.86 22.88
C ARG A 8 -1.80 23.05 21.58
N VAL A 9 -1.28 23.58 20.48
CA VAL A 9 -1.22 22.86 19.19
C VAL A 9 -0.23 21.70 19.25
N SER A 10 0.94 21.90 19.86
CA SER A 10 1.92 20.82 20.08
C SER A 10 1.39 19.73 21.01
N LEU A 11 0.66 20.10 22.08
CA LEU A 11 0.06 19.14 23.01
C LEU A 11 -1.05 18.32 22.33
N LEU A 12 -1.89 18.95 21.51
CA LEU A 12 -2.91 18.26 20.72
C LEU A 12 -2.31 17.35 19.66
N MET A 13 -1.20 17.74 19.01
CA MET A 13 -0.44 16.85 18.11
C MET A 13 0.15 15.65 18.84
N ILE A 14 0.79 15.87 20.00
CA ILE A 14 1.36 14.78 20.81
C ILE A 14 0.25 13.86 21.34
N LEU A 15 -0.92 14.39 21.69
CA LEU A 15 -2.06 13.59 22.14
C LEU A 15 -2.74 12.83 21.00
N SER A 16 -2.85 13.42 19.80
CA SER A 16 -3.46 12.75 18.65
C SER A 16 -2.53 11.68 18.06
N VAL A 17 -1.22 11.97 17.97
CA VAL A 17 -0.18 10.96 17.77
C VAL A 17 -0.30 9.91 18.88
N GLY A 18 -0.16 10.30 20.15
CA GLY A 18 -0.19 9.39 21.30
C GLY A 18 -1.43 8.50 21.39
N LEU A 19 -2.63 9.01 21.06
CA LEU A 19 -3.88 8.24 21.05
C LEU A 19 -3.97 7.29 19.86
N ILE A 20 -3.51 7.68 18.68
CA ILE A 20 -3.42 6.78 17.52
C ILE A 20 -2.41 5.67 17.81
N PHE A 21 -1.26 6.00 18.41
CA PHE A 21 -0.22 5.03 18.76
C PHE A 21 -0.59 4.15 19.98
N SER A 22 -1.38 4.65 20.95
CA SER A 22 -1.77 3.89 22.16
C SER A 22 -3.03 3.04 21.98
N LEU A 23 -4.01 3.49 21.18
CA LEU A 23 -5.20 2.70 20.85
C LEU A 23 -4.90 1.67 19.76
N ALA A 24 -4.00 1.96 18.82
CA ALA A 24 -3.59 0.99 17.80
C ALA A 24 -2.55 -0.04 18.29
N GLY A 25 -1.99 0.16 19.49
CA GLY A 25 -1.17 -0.86 20.15
C GLY A 25 -1.97 -2.07 20.63
N ASN A 26 -3.32 -2.01 20.62
CA ASN A 26 -4.22 -3.04 21.15
C ASN A 26 -5.41 -3.36 20.21
N LEU A 27 -5.36 -3.01 18.93
CA LEU A 27 -6.42 -3.32 17.96
C LEU A 27 -5.85 -4.17 16.82
N GLU A 28 -6.25 -5.43 16.81
CA GLU A 28 -5.49 -6.57 16.30
C GLU A 28 -6.18 -7.24 15.10
N ALA A 29 -5.88 -6.70 13.91
CA ALA A 29 -5.44 -7.32 12.66
C ALA A 29 -6.05 -8.60 11.97
N GLN A 30 -5.46 -9.01 10.82
CA GLN A 30 -5.95 -9.93 9.75
C GLN A 30 -5.24 -11.30 9.62
N SER A 31 -5.93 -12.28 9.06
CA SER A 31 -5.41 -13.57 8.63
C SER A 31 -4.63 -13.56 7.28
N ASP A 32 -3.39 -14.06 7.24
CA ASP A 32 -2.66 -14.45 6.02
C ASP A 32 -2.02 -15.84 6.18
N VAL A 33 -2.50 -16.84 5.44
CA VAL A 33 -2.23 -18.27 5.67
C VAL A 33 -0.88 -18.74 5.13
N TYR A 34 -0.14 -17.94 4.36
CA TYR A 34 1.04 -18.46 3.66
C TYR A 34 2.22 -17.48 3.57
N PHE A 35 3.42 -18.01 3.87
CA PHE A 35 4.70 -17.41 3.51
C PHE A 35 4.75 -17.12 1.99
N GLY A 36 5.40 -16.02 1.58
CA GLY A 36 5.28 -15.46 0.23
C GLY A 36 4.77 -14.00 0.12
N HIS A 37 3.52 -13.68 0.47
CA HIS A 37 2.89 -12.39 0.09
C HIS A 37 3.53 -11.11 0.63
N PRO A 38 3.36 -9.98 -0.08
CA PRO A 38 3.62 -8.68 0.50
C PRO A 38 2.67 -8.44 1.69
N LEU A 39 3.18 -7.80 2.76
CA LEU A 39 2.38 -7.41 3.92
C LEU A 39 1.14 -6.64 3.47
N GLY A 40 -0.04 -7.07 3.89
CA GLY A 40 -1.31 -6.45 3.53
C GLY A 40 -2.04 -7.20 2.44
N SER A 41 -1.66 -7.04 1.17
CA SER A 41 -2.40 -7.61 0.04
C SER A 41 -1.55 -7.70 -1.22
N THR A 42 -1.91 -8.62 -2.11
CA THR A 42 -1.37 -8.69 -3.48
C THR A 42 -2.06 -7.71 -4.45
N ASN A 43 -3.26 -7.24 -4.13
CA ASN A 43 -4.07 -6.32 -4.94
C ASN A 43 -3.74 -4.84 -4.64
N ILE A 44 -2.47 -4.48 -4.78
CA ILE A 44 -1.97 -3.11 -4.52
C ILE A 44 -2.04 -2.28 -5.79
N LEU A 45 -2.97 -1.33 -5.83
CA LEU A 45 -3.08 -0.38 -6.93
C LEU A 45 -1.84 0.51 -7.03
N GLY A 46 -1.29 0.98 -5.91
CA GLY A 46 -0.13 1.85 -5.91
C GLY A 46 0.13 2.39 -4.52
N ILE A 47 0.53 3.66 -4.44
CA ILE A 47 0.79 4.33 -3.16
C ILE A 47 -0.18 5.50 -2.95
N TYR A 48 -0.60 5.69 -1.71
CA TYR A 48 -1.54 6.72 -1.30
C TYR A 48 -0.84 7.72 -0.37
N SER A 49 -1.29 8.97 -0.36
CA SER A 49 -0.91 9.88 0.73
C SER A 49 -1.46 9.37 2.06
N PRO A 50 -0.91 9.81 3.21
CA PRO A 50 -1.49 9.47 4.51
C PRO A 50 -2.98 9.76 4.60
N LEU A 51 -3.45 10.89 4.05
CA LEU A 51 -4.88 11.24 4.08
C LEU A 51 -5.72 10.35 3.15
N ALA A 52 -5.20 9.98 1.98
CA ALA A 52 -5.89 9.04 1.11
C ALA A 52 -5.95 7.63 1.69
N SER A 53 -4.89 7.19 2.38
CA SER A 53 -4.89 5.94 3.15
C SER A 53 -5.93 5.97 4.25
N ALA A 54 -6.05 7.09 4.99
CA ALA A 54 -7.09 7.28 6.01
C ALA A 54 -8.52 7.25 5.43
N ALA A 55 -8.68 7.69 4.18
CA ALA A 55 -9.94 7.65 3.43
C ALA A 55 -10.14 6.33 2.66
N GLY A 56 -9.59 5.23 3.17
CA GLY A 56 -9.81 3.88 2.64
C GLY A 56 -9.05 3.57 1.36
N GLU A 57 -7.88 4.19 1.13
CA GLU A 57 -7.06 3.96 -0.08
C GLU A 57 -7.83 4.29 -1.37
N THR A 58 -8.55 5.41 -1.39
CA THR A 58 -9.34 5.86 -2.55
C THR A 58 -8.58 6.89 -3.39
N ILE A 59 -8.55 6.70 -4.71
CA ILE A 59 -7.77 7.49 -5.68
C ILE A 59 -8.13 8.98 -5.68
N LEU A 60 -9.42 9.31 -5.52
CA LEU A 60 -9.93 10.68 -5.64
C LEU A 60 -9.93 11.48 -4.33
N SER A 61 -9.50 10.89 -3.23
CA SER A 61 -9.63 11.50 -1.90
C SER A 61 -8.72 12.71 -1.72
N PHE A 62 -7.41 12.58 -1.98
CA PHE A 62 -6.43 13.65 -1.73
C PHE A 62 -5.42 13.88 -2.87
N PRO A 63 -5.84 14.15 -4.12
CA PRO A 63 -4.93 14.18 -5.27
C PRO A 63 -3.61 14.93 -5.03
N GLY A 64 -2.51 14.37 -5.53
CA GLY A 64 -1.16 14.92 -5.33
C GLY A 64 -0.11 14.15 -6.14
N PRO A 65 1.20 14.37 -5.89
CA PRO A 65 2.28 13.75 -6.67
C PRO A 65 2.24 12.21 -6.70
N TYR A 66 1.71 11.57 -5.65
CA TYR A 66 1.59 10.12 -5.55
C TYR A 66 0.57 9.50 -6.53
N THR A 67 -0.35 10.30 -7.05
CA THR A 67 -1.34 9.85 -8.05
C THR A 67 -0.70 9.43 -9.38
N ALA A 68 0.58 9.79 -9.58
CA ALA A 68 1.46 9.25 -10.61
C ALA A 68 1.54 7.71 -10.62
N PHE A 69 1.28 7.05 -9.49
CA PHE A 69 1.31 5.58 -9.34
C PHE A 69 -0.09 4.95 -9.28
N LEU A 70 -1.15 5.73 -9.53
CA LEU A 70 -2.54 5.32 -9.38
C LEU A 70 -3.36 5.70 -10.63
N ASN A 71 -3.99 6.87 -10.61
CA ASN A 71 -4.68 7.48 -11.75
C ASN A 71 -3.97 8.80 -12.08
N PRO A 72 -3.09 8.84 -13.10
CA PRO A 72 -2.32 10.05 -13.40
C PRO A 72 -3.21 11.26 -13.76
N ALA A 73 -4.45 11.06 -14.25
CA ALA A 73 -5.33 12.17 -14.60
C ALA A 73 -5.78 12.99 -13.38
N THR A 74 -5.78 12.43 -12.16
CA THR A 74 -6.16 13.18 -10.96
C THR A 74 -5.19 14.30 -10.63
N MET A 75 -3.98 14.29 -11.18
CA MET A 75 -3.04 15.41 -11.05
C MET A 75 -3.66 16.74 -11.50
N THR A 76 -4.60 16.72 -12.45
CA THR A 76 -5.24 17.96 -12.93
C THR A 76 -6.22 18.57 -11.92
N LEU A 77 -6.64 17.81 -10.90
CA LEU A 77 -7.48 18.31 -9.79
C LEU A 77 -6.69 19.19 -8.82
N THR A 78 -5.37 19.25 -8.98
CA THR A 78 -4.47 20.07 -8.18
C THR A 78 -3.92 21.23 -9.02
N THR A 79 -3.41 22.24 -8.32
CA THR A 79 -2.84 23.45 -8.92
C THR A 79 -1.42 23.67 -8.46
N GLY A 80 -0.66 24.41 -9.26
CA GLY A 80 0.67 24.89 -8.88
C GLY A 80 1.72 23.77 -8.78
N PHE A 81 2.78 24.07 -8.04
CA PHE A 81 3.83 23.11 -7.73
C PHE A 81 3.48 22.37 -6.44
N ASN A 82 3.62 21.05 -6.43
CA ASN A 82 3.34 20.22 -5.27
C ASN A 82 4.55 19.34 -4.94
N LEU A 83 4.88 19.25 -3.66
CA LEU A 83 5.86 18.31 -3.11
C LEU A 83 5.15 17.50 -2.03
N ALA A 84 5.37 16.19 -1.98
CA ALA A 84 4.87 15.35 -0.90
C ALA A 84 5.89 14.30 -0.50
N ILE A 85 5.99 14.06 0.81
CA ILE A 85 6.87 13.06 1.42
C ILE A 85 6.05 12.31 2.47
N SER A 86 6.17 10.98 2.50
CA SER A 86 5.60 10.16 3.57
C SER A 86 6.54 9.06 4.02
N THR A 87 6.31 8.61 5.25
CA THR A 87 6.92 7.44 5.86
C THR A 87 5.84 6.45 6.25
N ARG A 88 6.20 5.17 6.28
CA ARG A 88 5.36 4.08 6.75
C ARG A 88 6.03 3.38 7.93
N TRP A 89 5.25 3.14 8.96
CA TRP A 89 5.54 2.23 10.04
C TRP A 89 4.60 1.02 9.90
N SER A 90 5.16 -0.16 9.65
CA SER A 90 4.39 -1.41 9.56
C SER A 90 4.60 -2.22 10.84
N HIS A 91 3.52 -2.76 11.39
CA HIS A 91 3.58 -3.74 12.48
C HIS A 91 2.91 -5.03 12.00
N ALA A 92 3.74 -6.04 11.74
CA ALA A 92 3.31 -7.37 11.38
C ALA A 92 3.34 -8.30 12.61
N PHE A 93 2.36 -9.17 12.70
CA PHE A 93 2.12 -10.02 13.87
C PHE A 93 1.57 -11.38 13.44
N SER A 94 1.82 -12.44 14.21
CA SER A 94 1.22 -13.75 14.00
C SER A 94 1.10 -14.51 15.32
N LYS A 95 -0.02 -15.21 15.52
CA LYS A 95 -0.22 -16.18 16.61
C LYS A 95 -0.21 -17.58 16.03
N ASN A 96 0.56 -18.47 16.64
CA ASN A 96 0.64 -19.86 16.24
C ASN A 96 0.61 -20.79 17.46
N ASN A 97 -0.17 -21.88 17.39
CA ASN A 97 -0.21 -22.92 18.43
C ASN A 97 0.84 -24.01 18.23
N TYR A 98 1.64 -23.93 17.17
CA TYR A 98 2.52 -25.01 16.74
C TYR A 98 3.95 -24.86 17.28
N ASN A 99 4.11 -24.96 18.60
CA ASN A 99 5.38 -25.30 19.25
C ASN A 99 5.31 -26.70 19.88
N TYR A 100 6.45 -27.27 20.28
CA TYR A 100 6.52 -28.63 20.86
C TYR A 100 5.62 -28.83 22.09
N ASP A 101 5.25 -27.74 22.76
CA ASP A 101 4.45 -27.74 23.99
C ASP A 101 2.95 -27.45 23.75
N ASN A 102 2.52 -27.28 22.48
CA ASN A 102 1.19 -26.78 22.10
C ASN A 102 0.80 -25.45 22.79
N GLU A 103 1.79 -24.64 23.16
CA GLU A 103 1.57 -23.31 23.71
C GLU A 103 1.42 -22.28 22.58
N LEU A 104 0.56 -21.30 22.81
CA LEU A 104 0.33 -20.20 21.87
C LEU A 104 1.55 -19.27 21.89
N ALA A 105 2.32 -19.28 20.80
CA ALA A 105 3.43 -18.37 20.59
C ALA A 105 2.99 -17.17 19.73
N SER A 106 3.57 -16.01 20.01
CA SER A 106 3.28 -14.75 19.34
C SER A 106 4.54 -14.18 18.71
N TYR A 107 4.52 -13.99 17.40
CA TYR A 107 5.64 -13.47 16.61
C TYR A 107 5.30 -12.08 16.09
N LYS A 108 6.28 -11.18 16.12
CA LYS A 108 6.08 -9.80 15.64
C LYS A 108 7.29 -9.29 14.90
N ARG A 109 7.02 -8.40 13.95
CA ARG A 109 8.04 -7.64 13.25
C ARG A 109 7.54 -6.24 12.99
N THR A 110 8.43 -5.28 13.20
CA THR A 110 8.14 -3.88 13.03
C THR A 110 9.15 -3.29 12.07
N THR A 111 8.70 -2.50 11.11
CA THR A 111 9.55 -1.85 10.11
C THR A 111 9.17 -0.39 9.95
N PHE A 112 10.16 0.43 9.58
CA PHE A 112 9.97 1.84 9.31
C PHE A 112 10.71 2.23 8.05
N TYR A 113 9.99 2.77 7.07
CA TYR A 113 10.53 3.11 5.77
C TYR A 113 10.08 4.49 5.27
N PRO A 114 10.90 5.18 4.46
CA PRO A 114 10.38 6.17 3.55
C PRO A 114 9.43 5.46 2.59
N GLU A 115 8.19 5.91 2.54
CA GLU A 115 7.15 5.28 1.72
C GLU A 115 7.00 5.98 0.38
N PHE A 116 7.10 7.31 0.38
CA PHE A 116 6.91 8.12 -0.81
C PHE A 116 7.72 9.42 -0.75
N VAL A 117 8.26 9.80 -1.89
CA VAL A 117 8.73 11.17 -2.15
C VAL A 117 8.34 11.52 -3.57
N GLY A 118 7.71 12.66 -3.80
CA GLY A 118 7.39 13.07 -5.16
C GLY A 118 7.13 14.55 -5.31
N VAL A 119 7.39 15.02 -6.53
CA VAL A 119 7.17 16.40 -6.96
C VAL A 119 6.24 16.40 -8.16
N MET A 120 5.47 17.46 -8.29
CA MET A 120 4.61 17.68 -9.42
C MET A 120 4.58 19.16 -9.76
N ALA A 121 4.65 19.46 -11.06
CA ALA A 121 4.59 20.80 -11.59
C ALA A 121 3.39 20.96 -12.53
N ALA A 122 2.82 22.17 -12.50
CA ALA A 122 1.74 22.58 -13.38
C ALA A 122 2.24 23.58 -14.42
N ASN A 123 1.87 23.38 -15.68
CA ASN A 123 2.06 24.36 -16.75
C ASN A 123 0.78 24.44 -17.60
N GLY A 124 -0.06 25.45 -17.32
CA GLY A 124 -1.36 25.60 -17.95
C GLY A 124 -2.25 24.36 -17.75
N LYS A 125 -2.65 23.75 -18.86
CA LYS A 125 -3.48 22.51 -18.88
C LYS A 125 -2.68 21.23 -18.59
N TRP A 126 -1.35 21.32 -18.51
CA TRP A 126 -0.48 20.16 -18.29
C TRP A 126 -0.07 20.02 -16.83
N ARG A 127 0.12 18.78 -16.41
CA ARG A 127 0.70 18.38 -15.12
C ARG A 127 1.77 17.34 -15.39
N ILE A 128 2.90 17.44 -14.70
CA ILE A 128 3.98 16.47 -14.79
C ILE A 128 4.40 16.13 -13.36
N ALA A 129 4.56 14.85 -13.06
CA ALA A 129 5.02 14.38 -11.75
C ALA A 129 6.19 13.40 -11.87
N LEU A 130 7.06 13.45 -10.88
CA LEU A 130 8.17 12.52 -10.67
C LEU A 130 8.10 12.03 -9.22
N GLY A 131 8.38 10.75 -9.00
CA GLY A 131 8.37 10.25 -7.63
C GLY A 131 9.05 8.91 -7.43
N TYR A 132 9.25 8.60 -6.15
CA TYR A 132 9.64 7.33 -5.58
C TYR A 132 8.47 6.80 -4.75
N SER A 133 8.23 5.48 -4.79
CA SER A 133 7.29 4.83 -3.86
C SER A 133 7.72 3.43 -3.43
N LEU A 134 7.23 3.00 -2.27
CA LEU A 134 7.42 1.67 -1.70
C LEU A 134 6.07 0.90 -1.65
N PRO A 135 5.54 0.43 -2.80
CA PRO A 135 4.25 -0.25 -2.85
C PRO A 135 4.20 -1.55 -2.02
N GLU A 136 5.26 -2.36 -2.07
CA GLU A 136 5.28 -3.70 -1.51
C GLU A 136 6.44 -3.90 -0.55
N GLU A 137 6.15 -4.64 0.52
CA GLU A 137 7.09 -5.00 1.58
C GLU A 137 6.85 -6.45 1.97
N TYR A 138 7.92 -7.21 2.10
CA TYR A 138 7.91 -8.65 2.33
C TYR A 138 8.46 -9.03 3.71
N ASN A 139 8.77 -8.04 4.54
CA ASN A 139 9.34 -8.21 5.87
C ASN A 139 8.33 -8.80 6.86
N ARG A 140 8.32 -10.12 6.99
CA ARG A 140 7.37 -10.81 7.89
C ARG A 140 8.02 -11.19 9.21
N PRO A 141 7.21 -11.39 10.27
CA PRO A 141 7.70 -11.99 11.50
C PRO A 141 8.39 -13.31 11.19
N LYS A 142 9.52 -13.54 11.84
CA LYS A 142 10.13 -14.86 11.91
C LYS A 142 9.17 -15.76 12.69
N ILE A 143 8.63 -16.81 12.06
CA ILE A 143 7.63 -17.70 12.69
C ILE A 143 8.23 -19.08 12.81
N PHE A 144 7.97 -19.71 13.96
CA PHE A 144 8.26 -21.11 14.20
C PHE A 144 6.98 -21.94 14.01
N ASN A 145 7.11 -23.07 13.33
CA ASN A 145 6.02 -23.99 13.06
C ASN A 145 6.53 -25.44 13.15
N TYR A 146 6.23 -26.11 14.26
CA TYR A 146 6.74 -27.44 14.60
C TYR A 146 8.26 -27.54 14.52
N ASN A 147 8.80 -28.14 13.44
CA ASN A 147 10.22 -28.34 13.22
C ASN A 147 10.79 -27.31 12.24
N ASN A 148 10.01 -26.31 11.81
CA ASN A 148 10.45 -25.39 10.78
C ASN A 148 10.44 -23.96 11.31
N PHE A 149 11.39 -23.18 10.83
CA PHE A 149 11.49 -21.76 11.08
C PHE A 149 11.57 -21.03 9.74
N ASP A 150 10.69 -20.07 9.51
CA ASP A 150 10.61 -19.34 8.25
C ASP A 150 10.93 -17.85 8.48
N GLU A 151 11.82 -17.31 7.65
CA GLU A 151 12.22 -15.90 7.64
C GLU A 151 12.08 -15.32 6.24
N GLN A 152 11.34 -14.23 6.12
CA GLN A 152 11.09 -13.57 4.84
C GLN A 152 11.38 -12.07 4.93
N ASP A 153 12.12 -11.60 3.94
CA ASP A 153 12.60 -10.24 3.79
C ASP A 153 12.42 -9.74 2.37
N GLY A 154 12.30 -8.41 2.21
CA GLY A 154 12.32 -7.81 0.89
C GLY A 154 11.38 -6.64 0.72
N LYS A 155 11.49 -6.01 -0.44
CA LYS A 155 10.70 -4.84 -0.82
C LYS A 155 10.71 -4.64 -2.33
N LEU A 156 9.61 -4.15 -2.88
CA LEU A 156 9.59 -3.58 -4.22
C LEU A 156 9.33 -2.09 -4.16
N GLN A 157 10.13 -1.35 -4.91
CA GLN A 157 10.08 0.10 -5.01
C GLN A 157 9.85 0.54 -6.45
N ASN A 158 9.17 1.67 -6.64
CA ASN A 158 8.92 2.27 -7.94
C ASN A 158 9.62 3.61 -8.08
N PHE A 159 10.08 3.91 -9.29
CA PHE A 159 10.47 5.24 -9.75
C PHE A 159 9.56 5.64 -10.90
N GLY A 160 8.74 6.67 -10.70
CA GLY A 160 7.65 7.03 -11.60
C GLY A 160 7.84 8.37 -12.28
N LEU A 161 7.39 8.45 -13.52
CA LEU A 161 7.13 9.66 -14.28
C LEU A 161 5.68 9.64 -14.73
N SER A 162 4.99 10.78 -14.65
CA SER A 162 3.62 10.89 -15.12
C SER A 162 3.35 12.23 -15.77
N VAL A 163 2.45 12.22 -16.74
CA VAL A 163 1.96 13.40 -17.42
C VAL A 163 0.45 13.34 -17.49
N ALA A 164 -0.21 14.46 -17.18
CA ALA A 164 -1.64 14.60 -17.38
C ALA A 164 -1.97 15.90 -18.09
N ARG A 165 -3.11 15.90 -18.78
CA ARG A 165 -3.62 17.05 -19.50
C ARG A 165 -5.11 17.20 -19.27
N GLN A 166 -5.49 18.42 -18.91
CA GLN A 166 -6.87 18.85 -18.96
C GLN A 166 -7.27 19.08 -20.43
N ILE A 167 -8.18 18.28 -20.94
CA ILE A 167 -8.66 18.36 -22.33
C ILE A 167 -9.73 19.45 -22.43
N THR A 168 -10.72 19.36 -21.55
CA THR A 168 -11.79 20.36 -21.37
C THR A 168 -11.80 20.82 -19.91
N ASN A 169 -12.63 21.80 -19.58
CA ASN A 169 -12.83 22.21 -18.18
C ASN A 169 -13.43 21.11 -17.28
N LYS A 170 -13.86 19.98 -17.84
CA LYS A 170 -14.46 18.86 -17.09
C LYS A 170 -13.76 17.53 -17.28
N VAL A 171 -12.92 17.39 -18.31
CA VAL A 171 -12.33 16.11 -18.70
C VAL A 171 -10.83 16.23 -18.76
N SER A 172 -10.17 15.30 -18.08
CA SER A 172 -8.71 15.19 -18.06
C SER A 172 -8.29 13.76 -18.34
N ILE A 173 -7.12 13.63 -18.96
CA ILE A 173 -6.47 12.34 -19.21
C ILE A 173 -5.06 12.35 -18.63
N GLY A 174 -4.52 11.19 -18.34
CA GLY A 174 -3.15 11.04 -17.86
C GLY A 174 -2.54 9.72 -18.26
N LEU A 175 -1.21 9.70 -18.26
CA LEU A 175 -0.37 8.54 -18.50
C LEU A 175 0.77 8.54 -17.49
N SER A 176 1.08 7.37 -16.94
CA SER A 176 2.25 7.13 -16.11
C SER A 176 3.12 6.02 -16.69
N ALA A 177 4.40 6.07 -16.35
CA ALA A 177 5.33 4.97 -16.47
C ALA A 177 6.15 4.89 -15.19
N ALA A 178 6.28 3.70 -14.62
CA ALA A 178 7.05 3.47 -13.41
C ALA A 178 8.00 2.27 -13.60
N TYR A 179 9.27 2.48 -13.30
CA TYR A 179 10.23 1.39 -13.18
C TYR A 179 10.14 0.81 -11.77
N ARG A 180 9.73 -0.44 -11.66
CA ARG A 180 9.61 -1.18 -10.41
C ARG A 180 10.75 -2.16 -10.27
N THR A 181 11.39 -2.18 -9.11
CA THR A 181 12.53 -3.04 -8.84
C THR A 181 12.60 -3.41 -7.36
N GLY A 182 13.22 -4.55 -7.06
CA GLY A 182 13.55 -4.91 -5.70
C GLY A 182 13.93 -6.37 -5.57
N GLU A 183 13.93 -6.86 -4.34
CA GLU A 183 14.37 -8.20 -3.98
C GLU A 183 13.42 -8.82 -2.95
N ILE A 184 13.31 -10.14 -2.99
CA ILE A 184 12.62 -10.94 -1.97
C ILE A 184 13.56 -12.09 -1.61
N ASN A 185 13.86 -12.20 -0.32
CA ASN A 185 14.66 -13.28 0.23
C ASN A 185 13.78 -14.09 1.19
N HIS A 186 13.85 -15.41 1.10
CA HIS A 186 13.19 -16.32 2.02
C HIS A 186 14.16 -17.41 2.42
N ALA A 187 14.23 -17.66 3.72
CA ALA A 187 14.93 -18.79 4.28
C ALA A 187 13.93 -19.64 5.07
N ARG A 188 13.97 -20.95 4.82
CA ARG A 188 13.29 -21.95 5.63
C ARG A 188 14.33 -22.85 6.27
N TYR A 189 14.33 -22.84 7.58
CA TYR A 189 15.21 -23.60 8.42
C TYR A 189 14.46 -24.80 8.97
N TYR A 190 15.09 -25.96 8.93
CA TYR A 190 14.47 -27.20 9.38
C TYR A 190 15.24 -27.74 10.59
N ASP A 191 14.54 -27.92 11.71
CA ASP A 191 15.02 -28.46 12.98
C ASP A 191 15.18 -30.00 12.91
N SER A 192 14.38 -30.68 12.07
CA SER A 192 14.41 -32.14 11.91
C SER A 192 15.03 -32.63 10.59
N TYR A 193 15.48 -31.74 9.72
CA TYR A 193 16.16 -32.10 8.47
C TYR A 193 17.62 -31.66 8.54
N GLN A 194 18.47 -32.28 7.72
CA GLN A 194 19.90 -31.96 7.67
C GLN A 194 20.20 -30.75 6.76
N GLU A 195 19.19 -30.03 6.27
CA GLU A 195 19.33 -28.97 5.29
C GLU A 195 18.39 -27.79 5.56
N ASN A 196 18.86 -26.58 5.27
CA ASN A 196 18.05 -25.36 5.17
C ASN A 196 17.79 -25.04 3.71
N ARG A 197 16.68 -24.37 3.41
CA ARG A 197 16.33 -23.97 2.05
C ARG A 197 16.26 -22.44 1.91
N TYR A 198 16.83 -21.93 0.83
CA TYR A 198 16.93 -20.50 0.57
C TYR A 198 16.39 -20.15 -0.81
N TRP A 199 15.79 -18.97 -0.90
CA TRP A 199 15.27 -18.36 -2.11
C TRP A 199 15.66 -16.89 -2.16
N ASP A 200 16.43 -16.51 -3.18
CA ASP A 200 16.78 -15.14 -3.49
C ASP A 200 16.14 -14.75 -4.83
N VAL A 201 15.33 -13.69 -4.82
CA VAL A 201 14.53 -13.28 -5.97
C VAL A 201 14.75 -11.82 -6.30
N ASP A 202 15.41 -11.53 -7.43
CA ASP A 202 15.51 -10.19 -7.98
C ASP A 202 14.37 -9.91 -8.96
N ILE A 203 13.73 -8.75 -8.80
CA ILE A 203 12.57 -8.35 -9.59
C ILE A 203 12.82 -7.02 -10.29
N HIS A 204 12.43 -6.96 -11.56
CA HIS A 204 12.39 -5.73 -12.37
C HIS A 204 11.14 -5.70 -13.27
N SER A 205 10.48 -4.55 -13.40
CA SER A 205 9.36 -4.36 -14.33
C SER A 205 9.16 -2.90 -14.74
N PHE A 206 8.44 -2.69 -15.84
CA PHE A 206 7.88 -1.40 -16.20
C PHE A 206 6.36 -1.48 -16.10
N VAL A 207 5.79 -0.59 -15.29
CA VAL A 207 4.34 -0.47 -15.06
C VAL A 207 3.85 0.78 -15.74
N PHE A 208 2.73 0.70 -16.44
CA PHE A 208 2.06 1.84 -17.07
C PHE A 208 0.65 1.97 -16.49
N ASP A 209 0.20 3.19 -16.26
CA ASP A 209 -1.20 3.46 -15.91
C ASP A 209 -1.76 4.55 -16.82
N PHE A 210 -3.02 4.40 -17.21
CA PHE A 210 -3.77 5.41 -17.93
C PHE A 210 -4.92 5.88 -17.08
N GLY A 211 -5.11 7.19 -17.05
CA GLY A 211 -6.11 7.85 -16.22
C GLY A 211 -7.10 8.65 -17.04
N LEU A 212 -8.36 8.65 -16.60
CA LEU A 212 -9.40 9.57 -17.02
C LEU A 212 -10.05 10.18 -15.77
N ILE A 213 -10.35 11.47 -15.83
CA ILE A 213 -11.18 12.18 -14.86
C ILE A 213 -12.30 12.90 -15.57
N TRP A 214 -13.49 12.84 -14.96
CA TRP A 214 -14.67 13.56 -15.40
C TRP A 214 -15.33 14.29 -14.23
N GLU A 215 -15.23 15.62 -14.22
CA GLU A 215 -15.96 16.51 -13.32
C GLU A 215 -17.37 16.73 -13.87
N VAL A 216 -18.30 15.84 -13.51
CA VAL A 216 -19.70 15.87 -13.97
C VAL A 216 -20.32 17.24 -13.64
N ASN A 217 -20.18 17.63 -12.38
CA ASN A 217 -20.60 18.92 -11.82
C ASN A 217 -19.74 19.26 -10.57
N GLN A 218 -20.10 20.32 -9.84
CA GLN A 218 -19.35 20.77 -8.66
C GLN A 218 -19.41 19.79 -7.46
N THR A 219 -20.31 18.81 -7.50
CA THR A 219 -20.53 17.85 -6.42
C THR A 219 -20.03 16.45 -6.72
N VAL A 220 -19.91 16.08 -8.00
CA VAL A 220 -19.57 14.72 -8.43
C VAL A 220 -18.40 14.75 -9.39
N THR A 221 -17.34 14.05 -8.98
CA THR A 221 -16.17 13.76 -9.83
C THR A 221 -16.04 12.26 -9.96
N LEU A 222 -15.86 11.79 -11.20
CA LEU A 222 -15.65 10.40 -11.52
C LEU A 222 -14.23 10.21 -12.07
N GLY A 223 -13.66 9.04 -11.80
CA GLY A 223 -12.36 8.64 -12.30
C GLY A 223 -12.41 7.23 -12.87
N LEU A 224 -11.59 6.99 -13.89
CA LEU A 224 -11.31 5.67 -14.41
C LEU A 224 -9.80 5.53 -14.55
N SER A 225 -9.23 4.43 -14.08
CA SER A 225 -7.84 4.06 -14.30
C SER A 225 -7.74 2.68 -14.92
N ILE A 226 -6.79 2.49 -15.82
CA ILE A 226 -6.43 1.18 -16.38
C ILE A 226 -4.93 0.99 -16.27
N ARG A 227 -4.54 -0.14 -15.69
CA ARG A 227 -3.19 -0.69 -15.76
C ARG A 227 -3.23 -1.86 -16.75
N PRO A 228 -2.68 -1.73 -17.97
CA PRO A 228 -2.56 -2.87 -18.87
C PRO A 228 -1.70 -3.97 -18.23
N PRO A 229 -1.84 -5.23 -18.69
CA PRO A 229 -0.93 -6.30 -18.31
C PRO A 229 0.52 -5.90 -18.56
N TYR A 230 1.41 -6.28 -17.65
CA TYR A 230 2.83 -6.01 -17.77
C TYR A 230 3.64 -7.21 -17.30
N GLU A 231 4.89 -7.29 -17.76
CA GLU A 231 5.79 -8.36 -17.39
C GLU A 231 6.74 -7.93 -16.27
N MET A 232 6.82 -8.78 -15.26
CA MET A 232 7.82 -8.77 -14.21
C MET A 232 8.95 -9.71 -14.58
N THR A 233 10.11 -9.17 -14.91
CA THR A 233 11.33 -9.97 -15.09
C THR A 233 11.87 -10.39 -13.74
N VAL A 234 12.22 -11.67 -13.65
CA VAL A 234 12.66 -12.33 -12.41
C VAL A 234 14.03 -12.96 -12.66
N LYS A 235 14.97 -12.74 -11.75
CA LYS A 235 16.11 -13.65 -11.55
C LYS A 235 15.87 -14.37 -10.24
N TYR A 236 15.91 -15.68 -10.29
CA TYR A 236 15.57 -16.54 -9.17
C TYR A 236 16.77 -17.45 -8.89
N TYR A 237 17.21 -17.46 -7.64
CA TYR A 237 18.20 -18.37 -7.14
C TYR A 237 17.62 -19.11 -5.94
N SER A 238 17.58 -20.44 -6.00
CA SER A 238 17.25 -21.24 -4.83
C SER A 238 18.26 -22.34 -4.63
N TYR A 239 18.50 -22.69 -3.37
CA TYR A 239 19.43 -23.74 -3.02
C TYR A 239 19.10 -24.30 -1.64
N GLU A 240 19.65 -25.47 -1.35
CA GLU A 240 19.64 -26.06 -0.03
C GLU A 240 21.07 -26.03 0.54
N GLU A 241 21.20 -25.85 1.85
CA GLU A 241 22.47 -25.80 2.57
C GLU A 241 22.48 -26.88 3.64
N LEU A 242 23.45 -27.78 3.59
CA LEU A 242 23.61 -28.83 4.59
C LEU A 242 24.06 -28.23 5.93
N LEU A 243 23.37 -28.57 7.02
CA LEU A 243 23.64 -28.04 8.36
C LEU A 243 24.99 -28.48 8.93
N GLU A 244 25.46 -29.69 8.58
CA GLU A 244 26.70 -30.25 9.10
C GLU A 244 27.95 -29.64 8.45
N THR A 245 27.92 -29.40 7.14
CA THR A 245 29.09 -28.99 6.35
C THR A 245 29.01 -27.56 5.85
N GLY A 246 27.82 -26.97 5.77
CA GLY A 246 27.56 -25.70 5.08
C GLY A 246 27.61 -25.82 3.55
N ASP A 247 27.62 -27.04 3.01
CA ASP A 247 27.68 -27.23 1.56
C ASP A 247 26.36 -26.87 0.90
N ILE A 248 26.46 -26.17 -0.23
CA ILE A 248 25.32 -25.84 -1.08
C ILE A 248 24.99 -27.01 -2.00
N ILE A 249 23.76 -27.50 -1.92
CA ILE A 249 23.22 -28.57 -2.76
C ILE A 249 22.00 -28.08 -3.56
N TYR A 250 21.71 -28.79 -4.66
CA TYR A 250 20.62 -28.51 -5.60
C TYR A 250 20.46 -27.02 -6.02
N PRO A 251 21.53 -26.30 -6.40
CA PRO A 251 21.40 -24.90 -6.78
C PRO A 251 20.62 -24.76 -8.10
N ILE A 252 19.56 -23.96 -8.07
CA ILE A 252 18.72 -23.64 -9.22
C ILE A 252 18.85 -22.15 -9.51
N ARG A 253 19.32 -21.80 -10.71
CA ARG A 253 19.37 -20.41 -11.20
C ARG A 253 18.51 -20.28 -12.44
N ILE A 254 17.43 -19.51 -12.33
CA ILE A 254 16.47 -19.31 -13.43
C ILE A 254 16.30 -17.81 -13.67
N LYS A 255 16.19 -17.46 -14.95
CA LYS A 255 15.70 -16.15 -15.38
C LYS A 255 14.43 -16.36 -16.18
N GLY A 256 13.40 -15.57 -15.89
CA GLY A 256 12.17 -15.58 -16.68
C GLY A 256 11.29 -14.38 -16.36
N SER A 257 10.01 -14.51 -16.62
CA SER A 257 9.03 -13.46 -16.37
C SER A 257 7.73 -13.98 -15.79
N TYR A 258 7.03 -13.09 -15.09
CA TYR A 258 5.68 -13.27 -14.59
C TYR A 258 4.80 -12.14 -15.13
N LYS A 259 3.70 -12.48 -15.79
CA LYS A 259 2.76 -11.52 -16.36
C LYS A 259 1.70 -11.16 -15.34
N PHE A 260 1.65 -9.89 -14.96
CA PHE A 260 0.60 -9.34 -14.10
C PHE A 260 -0.68 -9.11 -14.88
N PRO A 261 -1.84 -9.16 -14.20
CA PRO A 261 -3.13 -9.03 -14.85
C PRO A 261 -3.39 -7.60 -15.29
N VAL A 262 -4.39 -7.43 -16.18
CA VAL A 262 -5.01 -6.11 -16.36
C VAL A 262 -5.75 -5.71 -15.09
N VAL A 263 -5.69 -4.42 -14.75
CA VAL A 263 -6.44 -3.84 -13.63
C VAL A 263 -7.27 -2.67 -14.13
N LEU A 264 -8.55 -2.65 -13.78
CA LEU A 264 -9.48 -1.57 -14.07
C LEU A 264 -9.99 -1.00 -12.77
N THR A 265 -9.95 0.32 -12.59
CA THR A 265 -10.45 0.97 -11.37
C THR A 265 -11.41 2.09 -11.70
N ALA A 266 -12.63 2.01 -11.20
CA ALA A 266 -13.60 3.09 -11.24
C ALA A 266 -13.65 3.78 -9.88
N SER A 267 -13.58 5.12 -9.90
CA SER A 267 -13.51 5.95 -8.70
C SER A 267 -14.62 6.99 -8.70
N SER A 268 -15.13 7.33 -7.52
CA SER A 268 -16.07 8.43 -7.34
C SER A 268 -15.69 9.30 -6.15
N ARG A 269 -15.93 10.61 -6.29
CA ARG A 269 -15.92 11.59 -5.22
C ARG A 269 -17.25 12.32 -5.25
N ILE A 270 -17.93 12.32 -4.10
CA ILE A 270 -19.22 12.98 -3.91
C ILE A 270 -19.08 13.98 -2.77
N LYS A 271 -19.25 15.27 -3.09
CA LYS A 271 -19.35 16.35 -2.10
C LYS A 271 -20.79 16.38 -1.58
N VAL A 272 -20.99 15.85 -0.37
CA VAL A 272 -22.31 15.76 0.29
C VAL A 272 -22.65 17.11 0.94
N LEU A 273 -21.66 17.73 1.60
CA LEU A 273 -21.75 19.06 2.19
C LEU A 273 -20.49 19.86 1.83
N ASP A 274 -20.47 21.16 2.15
CA ASP A 274 -19.28 21.99 1.96
C ASP A 274 -18.04 21.48 2.69
N ASN A 275 -18.25 20.75 3.78
CA ASN A 275 -17.21 20.18 4.62
C ASN A 275 -17.25 18.65 4.71
N LEU A 276 -18.03 17.96 3.87
CA LEU A 276 -18.14 16.50 3.89
C LEU A 276 -18.03 15.94 2.47
N ASN A 277 -17.00 15.13 2.25
CA ASN A 277 -16.80 14.39 1.01
C ASN A 277 -16.88 12.89 1.29
N PHE A 278 -17.46 12.14 0.35
CA PHE A 278 -17.42 10.69 0.29
C PHE A 278 -16.62 10.25 -0.93
N PHE A 279 -15.88 9.16 -0.78
CA PHE A 279 -15.01 8.59 -1.81
C PHE A 279 -15.26 7.09 -1.92
N SER A 280 -15.16 6.56 -3.13
CA SER A 280 -15.25 5.13 -3.37
C SER A 280 -14.41 4.71 -4.57
N ASP A 281 -13.75 3.57 -4.47
CA ASP A 281 -13.07 2.89 -5.57
C ASP A 281 -13.58 1.45 -5.68
N VAL A 282 -13.78 1.00 -6.92
CA VAL A 282 -14.00 -0.41 -7.27
C VAL A 282 -12.92 -0.79 -8.26
N SER A 283 -12.09 -1.77 -7.91
CA SER A 283 -11.01 -2.26 -8.77
C SER A 283 -11.22 -3.72 -9.14
N TYR A 284 -11.16 -4.02 -10.43
CA TYR A 284 -11.26 -5.35 -11.00
C TYR A 284 -9.87 -5.82 -11.45
N TRP A 285 -9.51 -7.05 -11.07
CA TRP A 285 -8.22 -7.68 -11.34
C TRP A 285 -8.45 -9.02 -12.06
N ASN A 286 -7.97 -9.12 -13.30
CA ASN A 286 -8.08 -10.34 -14.11
C ASN A 286 -6.91 -11.31 -13.86
N TRP A 287 -6.78 -11.80 -12.62
CA TRP A 287 -5.77 -12.81 -12.28
C TRP A 287 -5.78 -14.09 -13.15
N PRO A 288 -6.90 -14.58 -13.74
CA PRO A 288 -6.85 -15.70 -14.68
C PRO A 288 -5.94 -15.47 -15.88
N SER A 289 -5.72 -14.20 -16.27
CA SER A 289 -4.84 -13.83 -17.39
C SER A 289 -3.34 -13.79 -17.04
N SER A 290 -2.99 -14.02 -15.78
CA SER A 290 -1.60 -14.09 -15.32
C SER A 290 -0.95 -15.41 -15.70
N GLU A 291 0.28 -15.31 -16.20
CA GLU A 291 1.06 -16.44 -16.71
C GLU A 291 2.51 -16.25 -16.31
N SER A 292 3.22 -17.36 -16.08
CA SER A 292 4.66 -17.34 -15.84
C SER A 292 5.39 -18.05 -16.96
N SER A 293 6.52 -17.50 -17.40
CA SER A 293 7.36 -18.13 -18.42
C SER A 293 8.03 -19.41 -17.92
N TYR A 294 8.08 -19.58 -16.60
CA TYR A 294 8.66 -20.72 -15.91
C TYR A 294 7.92 -20.98 -14.59
N PHE A 295 8.00 -22.18 -14.06
CA PHE A 295 7.47 -22.47 -12.72
C PHE A 295 8.46 -21.98 -11.65
N PHE A 296 8.18 -20.81 -11.09
CA PHE A 296 8.90 -20.28 -9.93
C PHE A 296 8.15 -20.71 -8.68
N GLU A 297 8.61 -21.75 -7.98
CA GLU A 297 7.92 -22.30 -6.80
C GLU A 297 7.48 -21.19 -5.84
N TYR A 298 8.44 -20.38 -5.38
CA TYR A 298 8.15 -19.34 -4.41
C TYR A 298 7.27 -18.20 -4.96
N LEU A 299 7.51 -17.71 -6.19
CA LEU A 299 6.68 -16.63 -6.74
C LEU A 299 5.28 -17.09 -7.14
N ASN A 300 5.10 -18.37 -7.46
CA ASN A 300 3.77 -18.92 -7.66
C ASN A 300 3.00 -18.88 -6.35
N ASP A 301 3.61 -19.20 -5.21
CA ASP A 301 2.94 -19.04 -3.92
C ASP A 301 2.51 -17.59 -3.69
N ILE A 302 3.35 -16.60 -4.06
CA ILE A 302 3.09 -15.17 -3.92
C ILE A 302 1.96 -14.66 -4.82
N TYR A 303 2.07 -14.89 -6.13
CA TYR A 303 1.27 -14.19 -7.13
C TYR A 303 0.23 -15.07 -7.83
N ARG A 304 0.35 -16.40 -7.73
CA ARG A 304 -0.68 -17.31 -8.20
C ARG A 304 -1.73 -17.42 -7.10
N ILE A 305 -2.61 -16.41 -7.03
CA ILE A 305 -3.84 -16.51 -6.24
C ILE A 305 -4.49 -17.84 -6.61
N GLY A 306 -4.65 -18.74 -5.63
CA GLY A 306 -4.81 -20.19 -5.77
C GLY A 306 -5.99 -20.75 -6.58
N SER A 307 -6.58 -19.98 -7.49
CA SER A 307 -7.59 -20.43 -8.44
C SER A 307 -7.61 -19.69 -9.78
N GLY A 308 -6.77 -18.65 -9.99
CA GLY A 308 -6.85 -17.86 -11.22
C GLY A 308 -8.26 -17.29 -11.43
N ILE A 309 -8.85 -16.71 -10.38
CA ILE A 309 -10.18 -16.11 -10.44
C ILE A 309 -10.09 -14.59 -10.47
N ASP A 310 -11.10 -13.96 -11.05
CA ASP A 310 -11.24 -12.53 -10.99
C ASP A 310 -11.42 -12.04 -9.56
N VAL A 311 -10.81 -10.90 -9.24
CA VAL A 311 -10.98 -10.23 -7.95
C VAL A 311 -11.60 -8.86 -8.15
N VAL A 312 -12.61 -8.54 -7.34
CA VAL A 312 -13.18 -7.19 -7.23
C VAL A 312 -12.90 -6.66 -5.82
N LYS A 313 -12.01 -5.69 -5.73
CA LYS A 313 -11.70 -4.98 -4.49
C LYS A 313 -12.53 -3.71 -4.41
N PHE A 314 -13.10 -3.45 -3.23
CA PHE A 314 -13.87 -2.26 -2.93
C PHE A 314 -13.18 -1.45 -1.82
N SER A 315 -13.17 -0.14 -2.00
CA SER A 315 -12.63 0.83 -1.06
C SER A 315 -13.61 1.98 -0.93
N ALA A 316 -13.84 2.46 0.30
CA ALA A 316 -14.67 3.63 0.54
C ALA A 316 -14.14 4.45 1.71
N GLY A 317 -14.42 5.75 1.71
CA GLY A 317 -14.04 6.61 2.80
C GLY A 317 -14.76 7.94 2.81
N ALA A 318 -14.60 8.67 3.90
CA ALA A 318 -15.16 9.99 4.10
C ALA A 318 -14.11 10.95 4.66
N ASP A 319 -14.22 12.21 4.27
CA ASP A 319 -13.45 13.34 4.82
C ASP A 319 -14.40 14.40 5.36
N TYR A 320 -14.26 14.69 6.66
CA TYR A 320 -14.94 15.80 7.31
C TYR A 320 -13.97 16.93 7.65
N ALA A 321 -14.11 18.06 6.97
CA ALA A 321 -13.20 19.21 7.07
C ALA A 321 -13.72 20.28 8.05
N LEU A 322 -13.10 20.38 9.21
CA LEU A 322 -13.37 21.40 10.21
C LEU A 322 -12.56 22.67 9.96
N LYS A 323 -13.24 23.77 9.62
CA LYS A 323 -12.60 25.09 9.52
C LYS A 323 -12.15 25.56 10.90
N LEU A 324 -10.84 25.73 11.08
CA LEU A 324 -10.27 26.21 12.33
C LEU A 324 -10.42 27.75 12.40
N LYS A 325 -10.85 28.27 13.56
CA LYS A 325 -10.88 29.72 13.80
C LYS A 325 -9.45 30.26 13.91
N SER A 326 -8.89 30.65 12.78
CA SER A 326 -7.57 31.23 12.61
C SER A 326 -7.66 32.41 11.64
N ASN A 327 -6.71 33.34 11.70
CA ASN A 327 -6.58 34.45 10.75
C ASN A 327 -6.08 33.97 9.37
N VAL A 328 -5.99 32.65 9.17
CA VAL A 328 -5.52 31.97 7.97
C VAL A 328 -6.52 30.83 7.70
N GLU A 329 -6.82 30.56 6.43
CA GLU A 329 -7.62 29.41 6.01
C GLU A 329 -6.89 28.12 6.38
N ASN A 330 -7.31 27.51 7.48
CA ASN A 330 -6.76 26.27 7.99
C ASN A 330 -7.92 25.29 8.21
N ASN A 331 -7.76 24.06 7.73
CA ASN A 331 -8.75 22.99 7.88
C ASN A 331 -8.15 21.82 8.66
N LEU A 332 -8.93 21.26 9.58
CA LEU A 332 -8.66 19.96 10.21
C LEU A 332 -9.54 18.92 9.53
N HIS A 333 -8.93 17.93 8.90
CA HIS A 333 -9.59 16.81 8.26
C HIS A 333 -9.68 15.65 9.25
N ILE A 334 -10.88 15.09 9.39
CA ILE A 334 -11.15 13.86 10.15
C ILE A 334 -11.62 12.82 9.14
N LEU A 335 -10.88 11.72 9.05
CA LEU A 335 -11.04 10.75 7.99
C LEU A 335 -11.28 9.36 8.54
N ALA A 336 -12.15 8.62 7.85
CA ALA A 336 -12.38 7.21 8.07
C ALA A 336 -12.61 6.52 6.74
N GLY A 337 -12.24 5.24 6.66
CA GLY A 337 -12.42 4.43 5.47
C GLY A 337 -12.48 2.95 5.77
N TYR A 338 -12.90 2.21 4.76
CA TYR A 338 -13.03 0.77 4.77
C TYR A 338 -12.51 0.21 3.44
N ILE A 339 -11.82 -0.92 3.52
CA ILE A 339 -11.25 -1.61 2.37
C ILE A 339 -11.65 -3.08 2.48
N HIS A 340 -12.25 -3.59 1.41
CA HIS A 340 -12.60 -4.99 1.22
C HIS A 340 -11.82 -5.55 0.04
N ASP A 341 -10.91 -6.47 0.30
CA ASP A 341 -9.94 -6.93 -0.69
C ASP A 341 -9.85 -8.48 -0.73
N PRO A 342 -10.72 -9.13 -1.52
CA PRO A 342 -10.74 -10.57 -1.67
C PRO A 342 -9.41 -11.13 -2.20
N GLN A 343 -8.92 -12.22 -1.62
CA GLN A 343 -7.65 -12.87 -2.01
C GLN A 343 -7.86 -14.22 -2.70
N GLY A 344 -8.92 -14.34 -3.51
CA GLY A 344 -9.28 -15.57 -4.22
C GLY A 344 -9.71 -16.70 -3.28
N ASN A 345 -8.95 -17.80 -3.26
CA ASN A 345 -9.20 -18.93 -2.36
C ASN A 345 -8.70 -18.70 -0.92
N ARG A 346 -8.19 -17.51 -0.61
CA ARG A 346 -7.66 -17.15 0.71
C ARG A 346 -8.65 -16.28 1.48
N PRO A 347 -8.48 -16.15 2.80
CA PRO A 347 -9.24 -15.20 3.59
C PRO A 347 -9.22 -13.81 2.97
N THR A 348 -10.36 -13.12 3.06
CA THR A 348 -10.48 -11.78 2.52
C THR A 348 -9.81 -10.77 3.44
N ASN A 349 -9.19 -9.75 2.83
CA ASN A 349 -8.47 -8.73 3.57
C ASN A 349 -9.40 -7.54 3.79
N ASP A 350 -9.96 -7.45 4.99
CA ASP A 350 -10.80 -6.34 5.42
C ASP A 350 -10.03 -5.38 6.32
N TYR A 351 -10.12 -4.08 6.06
CA TYR A 351 -9.47 -3.04 6.85
C TYR A 351 -10.41 -1.90 7.21
N LEU A 352 -10.22 -1.38 8.42
CA LEU A 352 -10.61 -0.02 8.77
C LEU A 352 -9.41 0.90 8.65
N ALA A 353 -9.63 2.05 8.03
CA ALA A 353 -8.68 3.13 7.98
C ALA A 353 -9.23 4.36 8.71
N PHE A 354 -8.35 5.09 9.37
CA PHE A 354 -8.69 6.37 9.97
C PHE A 354 -7.47 7.28 10.02
N GLY A 355 -7.71 8.58 10.14
CA GLY A 355 -6.62 9.53 10.19
C GLY A 355 -7.07 10.96 10.40
N LEU A 356 -6.06 11.80 10.58
CA LEU A 356 -6.21 13.23 10.78
C LEU A 356 -5.29 13.98 9.82
N GLY A 357 -5.81 15.06 9.25
CA GLY A 357 -5.06 15.96 8.39
C GLY A 357 -5.15 17.40 8.85
N LEU A 358 -4.05 18.14 8.76
CA LEU A 358 -4.03 19.57 9.02
C LEU A 358 -3.55 20.30 7.78
N GLU A 359 -4.42 21.11 7.21
CA GLU A 359 -4.12 22.02 6.11
C GLU A 359 -3.79 23.41 6.69
N LEU A 360 -2.59 23.90 6.37
CA LEU A 360 -2.03 25.18 6.84
C LEU A 360 -1.55 26.00 5.64
N LYS A 361 -2.48 26.69 4.97
CA LYS A 361 -2.21 27.53 3.79
C LYS A 361 -1.55 26.76 2.63
N LYS A 362 -0.22 26.61 2.69
CA LYS A 362 0.59 25.93 1.68
C LYS A 362 1.06 24.54 2.13
N PHE A 363 0.93 24.22 3.41
CA PHE A 363 1.37 22.95 3.97
C PHE A 363 0.18 22.04 4.27
N GLN A 364 0.37 20.75 4.07
CA GLN A 364 -0.54 19.71 4.50
C GLN A 364 0.25 18.73 5.35
N ILE A 365 -0.26 18.37 6.53
CA ILE A 365 0.32 17.33 7.38
C ILE A 365 -0.75 16.26 7.56
N GLY A 366 -0.40 15.00 7.39
CA GLY A 366 -1.34 13.90 7.52
C GLY A 366 -0.75 12.75 8.31
N ALA A 367 -1.60 12.10 9.10
CA ALA A 367 -1.31 10.83 9.74
C ALA A 367 -2.48 9.89 9.53
N SER A 368 -2.19 8.60 9.34
CA SER A 368 -3.20 7.56 9.18
C SER A 368 -2.79 6.25 9.83
N ALA A 369 -3.81 5.47 10.15
CA ALA A 369 -3.71 4.09 10.56
C ALA A 369 -4.65 3.25 9.69
N ARG A 370 -4.13 2.13 9.20
CA ARG A 370 -4.89 1.07 8.53
C ARG A 370 -4.80 -0.17 9.40
N LEU A 371 -5.91 -0.54 9.99
CA LEU A 371 -6.05 -1.67 10.92
C LEU A 371 -6.90 -2.75 10.26
N PRO A 372 -6.48 -4.01 10.28
CA PRO A 372 -7.31 -5.07 9.74
C PRO A 372 -8.45 -5.49 10.69
N LEU A 373 -9.50 -6.13 10.14
CA LEU A 373 -10.77 -6.41 10.81
C LEU A 373 -11.00 -7.88 11.24
N ALA A 374 -10.07 -8.81 11.00
CA ALA A 374 -10.33 -10.24 11.24
C ALA A 374 -10.34 -10.62 12.74
N ALA A 375 -10.90 -11.79 13.06
CA ALA A 375 -10.85 -12.36 14.40
C ALA A 375 -9.46 -12.95 14.69
N VAL A 376 -8.84 -12.49 15.79
CA VAL A 376 -7.47 -12.80 16.25
C VAL A 376 -7.23 -14.29 16.59
N ASP A 377 -8.28 -15.10 16.64
CA ASP A 377 -8.23 -16.47 17.13
C ASP A 377 -8.01 -17.51 16.01
N GLU A 378 -7.91 -17.08 14.75
CA GLU A 378 -7.52 -17.99 13.69
C GLU A 378 -5.98 -18.19 13.69
N HIS A 379 -5.54 -19.38 14.12
CA HIS A 379 -4.13 -19.75 14.26
C HIS A 379 -3.42 -19.90 12.91
N GLY A 380 -2.13 -19.51 12.86
CA GLY A 380 -1.25 -19.75 11.72
C GLY A 380 -1.24 -18.64 10.66
N LEU A 381 -1.73 -17.45 11.01
CA LEU A 381 -2.02 -16.40 10.06
C LEU A 381 -1.21 -15.13 10.36
N ILE A 382 -0.86 -14.33 9.33
CA ILE A 382 -0.07 -13.10 9.49
C ILE A 382 -0.93 -11.84 9.32
N TYR A 383 -0.86 -11.01 10.36
CA TYR A 383 -1.61 -9.83 10.66
C TYR A 383 -0.73 -8.60 10.39
N SER A 384 -1.19 -7.56 9.66
CA SER A 384 -0.37 -6.33 9.51
C SER A 384 -1.16 -5.02 9.63
N SER A 385 -0.76 -4.20 10.60
CA SER A 385 -1.21 -2.82 10.75
C SER A 385 -0.21 -1.90 10.07
N ARG A 386 -0.71 -0.84 9.42
CA ARG A 386 0.13 0.17 8.77
C ARG A 386 -0.20 1.54 9.30
N PHE A 387 0.83 2.30 9.64
CA PHE A 387 0.72 3.69 10.06
C PHE A 387 1.53 4.54 9.10
N GLN A 388 0.96 5.65 8.64
CA GLN A 388 1.66 6.57 7.77
C GLN A 388 1.69 7.96 8.39
N PHE A 389 2.77 8.67 8.11
CA PHE A 389 2.90 10.08 8.40
C PHE A 389 3.47 10.78 7.18
N GLY A 390 3.01 11.99 6.87
CA GLY A 390 3.52 12.70 5.73
C GLY A 390 3.22 14.18 5.74
N ILE A 391 3.98 14.88 4.90
CA ILE A 391 3.93 16.32 4.73
C ILE A 391 3.86 16.63 3.23
N GLY A 392 2.95 17.53 2.88
CA GLY A 392 2.79 18.10 1.56
C GLY A 392 3.03 19.61 1.57
N LEU A 393 3.54 20.14 0.45
CA LEU A 393 3.71 21.55 0.17
C LEU A 393 3.09 21.86 -1.19
N THR A 394 2.25 22.89 -1.25
CA THR A 394 1.65 23.44 -2.49
C THR A 394 2.09 24.89 -2.66
N LEU A 395 2.70 25.25 -3.79
CA LEU A 395 3.26 26.59 -4.04
C LEU A 395 2.47 27.41 -5.04
#